data_AF-A0A1G8TJJ1-F1
#
_entry.id   AF-A0A1G8TJJ1-F1
#
_cell.length_a   1.000
_cell.length_b   1.000
_cell.length_c   1.000
_cell.angle_alpha   90.00
_cell.angle_beta   90.00
_cell.angle_gamma   90.00
#
_symmetry.space_group_name_H-M   'P 1'
#
loop_
_entity.id
_entity.type
_entity.pdbx_description
1 polymer ?
#
loop_
_entity_poly.entity_id
_entity_poly.type
_entity_poly.pdbx_seq_one_letter_code
_entity_poly.pdbx_strand_id
1 'polypeptide(L)'
;MLPPKALLDALGTHASRLFNGDAPLPRQEFETQFKALLQSAFSKLDLVSREEFDSQMAVLARTRSRLETLEAKVAELEVRLTQETTPPTE
;
A
#
# COMPACT_ATOMS: atom_id res chain seq x y z
N MET A 1 3.71 -8.48 -10.19
CA MET A 1 2.51 -7.71 -9.84
C MET A 1 1.41 -8.03 -10.84
N LEU A 2 0.47 -8.90 -10.49
CA LEU A 2 -0.72 -9.07 -11.33
C LEU A 2 -1.55 -7.78 -11.24
N PRO A 3 -1.99 -7.20 -12.36
CA PRO A 3 -2.85 -6.03 -12.31
C PRO A 3 -4.21 -6.41 -11.70
N PRO A 4 -4.78 -5.58 -10.80
CA PRO A 4 -6.00 -5.92 -10.07
C PRO A 4 -7.19 -6.25 -10.98
N LYS A 5 -7.25 -5.66 -12.18
CA LYS A 5 -8.30 -5.96 -13.18
C LYS A 5 -8.27 -7.41 -13.66
N ALA A 6 -7.08 -7.94 -13.99
CA ALA A 6 -6.95 -9.31 -14.47
C ALA A 6 -7.34 -10.35 -13.40
N LEU A 7 -7.15 -10.02 -12.12
CA LEU A 7 -7.58 -10.86 -11.01
C LEU A 7 -9.11 -10.84 -10.85
N LEU A 8 -9.73 -9.67 -10.95
CA LEU A 8 -11.20 -9.54 -10.89
C LEU A 8 -11.87 -10.29 -12.04
N ASP A 9 -11.30 -10.20 -13.25
CA ASP A 9 -11.81 -10.90 -14.42
C ASP A 9 -11.69 -12.44 -14.26
N ALA A 10 -10.55 -12.91 -13.73
CA ALA A 10 -10.36 -14.33 -13.43
C ALA A 10 -11.33 -14.82 -12.35
N LEU A 11 -11.52 -14.06 -11.26
CA LEU A 11 -12.50 -14.36 -10.22
C LEU A 11 -13.92 -14.40 -10.77
N GLY A 12 -14.33 -13.43 -11.59
CA GLY A 12 -15.65 -13.40 -12.21
C GLY A 12 -15.89 -14.61 -13.12
N THR A 13 -14.88 -15.03 -13.87
CA THR A 13 -14.94 -16.22 -14.74
C THR A 13 -14.99 -17.54 -13.94
N HIS A 14 -14.36 -17.61 -12.78
CA HIS A 14 -14.43 -18.78 -11.90
C HIS A 14 -15.75 -18.83 -11.12
N ALA A 15 -16.24 -17.68 -10.66
CA ALA A 15 -17.53 -17.55 -9.99
C ALA A 15 -18.69 -17.90 -10.94
N SER A 16 -18.68 -17.38 -12.17
CA SER A 16 -19.72 -17.70 -13.16
C SER A 16 -19.78 -19.20 -13.49
N ARG A 17 -18.64 -19.90 -13.51
CA ARG A 17 -18.58 -21.36 -13.65
C ARG A 17 -19.17 -22.11 -12.46
N LEU A 18 -18.99 -21.61 -11.24
CA LEU A 18 -19.63 -22.16 -10.04
C LEU A 18 -21.15 -21.94 -10.03
N PHE A 19 -21.62 -20.80 -10.55
CA PHE A 19 -23.06 -20.47 -10.61
C PHE A 19 -23.80 -21.13 -11.78
N ASN A 20 -23.13 -21.37 -12.91
CA ASN A 20 -23.74 -21.92 -14.13
C ASN A 20 -23.52 -23.44 -14.30
N GLY A 21 -23.02 -24.15 -13.28
CA GLY A 21 -22.87 -25.60 -13.34
C GLY A 21 -24.24 -26.31 -13.39
N ASP A 22 -24.37 -27.34 -14.24
CA ASP A 22 -25.60 -28.10 -14.53
C ASP A 22 -26.26 -28.83 -13.32
N ALA A 23 -25.75 -28.66 -12.10
CA ALA A 23 -26.35 -29.19 -10.88
C ALA A 23 -26.17 -28.20 -9.71
N PRO A 24 -27.23 -27.90 -8.92
CA PRO A 24 -27.10 -27.05 -7.75
C PRO A 24 -26.22 -27.76 -6.72
N LEU A 25 -24.99 -27.26 -6.55
CA LEU A 25 -24.09 -27.71 -5.49
C LEU A 25 -24.77 -27.52 -4.12
N PRO A 26 -24.63 -28.47 -3.18
CA PRO A 26 -25.00 -28.27 -1.79
C PRO A 26 -24.38 -26.97 -1.26
N ARG A 27 -25.17 -26.19 -0.50
CA ARG A 27 -24.77 -24.86 0.01
C ARG A 27 -23.39 -24.87 0.71
N GLN A 28 -23.08 -25.95 1.40
CA GLN A 28 -21.83 -26.13 2.13
C GLN A 28 -20.60 -26.36 1.21
N GLU A 29 -20.78 -27.09 0.11
CA GLU A 29 -19.73 -27.27 -0.90
C GLU A 29 -19.46 -25.97 -1.65
N PHE A 30 -20.53 -25.22 -1.97
CA PHE A 30 -20.41 -23.89 -2.55
C PHE A 30 -19.60 -22.93 -1.65
N GLU A 31 -19.93 -22.86 -0.35
CA GLU A 31 -19.23 -22.00 0.60
C GLU A 31 -17.74 -22.35 0.70
N THR A 32 -17.43 -23.66 0.72
CA THR A 32 -16.05 -24.16 0.79
C THR A 32 -15.25 -23.77 -0.46
N GLN A 33 -15.82 -23.98 -1.65
CA GLN A 33 -15.16 -23.64 -2.93
C GLN A 33 -15.00 -22.13 -3.09
N PHE A 34 -16.00 -21.35 -2.69
CA PHE A 34 -15.94 -19.89 -2.71
C PHE A 34 -14.85 -19.35 -1.78
N LYS A 35 -14.77 -19.89 -0.55
CA LYS A 35 -13.72 -19.52 0.41
C LYS A 35 -12.32 -19.85 -0.11
N ALA A 36 -12.12 -21.01 -0.71
CA ALA A 36 -10.85 -21.41 -1.31
C ALA A 36 -10.44 -20.48 -2.47
N LEU A 37 -11.40 -20.06 -3.31
CA LEU A 37 -11.15 -19.09 -4.38
C LEU A 37 -10.72 -17.72 -3.83
N LEU A 38 -11.41 -17.21 -2.81
CA LEU A 38 -11.06 -15.94 -2.16
C LEU A 38 -9.67 -16.01 -1.52
N GLN A 39 -9.36 -17.10 -0.80
CA GLN A 39 -8.04 -17.31 -0.22
C GLN A 39 -6.95 -17.36 -1.29
N SER A 40 -7.16 -18.11 -2.37
CA SER A 40 -6.23 -18.18 -3.50
C SER A 40 -6.02 -16.82 -4.17
N ALA A 41 -7.08 -16.01 -4.29
CA ALA A 41 -6.98 -14.66 -4.85
C ALA A 41 -6.23 -13.71 -3.91
N PHE A 42 -6.51 -13.73 -2.61
CA PHE A 42 -5.81 -12.92 -1.63
C PHE A 42 -4.33 -13.29 -1.51
N SER A 43 -3.97 -14.57 -1.62
CA SER A 43 -2.55 -15.00 -1.65
C SER A 43 -1.79 -14.53 -2.89
N LYS A 44 -2.48 -14.17 -3.98
CA LYS A 44 -1.88 -13.61 -5.19
C LYS A 44 -1.73 -12.09 -5.14
N LEU A 45 -2.24 -11.45 -4.09
CA LEU A 45 -2.12 -10.03 -3.83
C LEU A 45 -1.09 -9.81 -2.72
N ASP A 46 -0.23 -8.80 -2.88
CA ASP A 46 0.69 -8.37 -1.82
C ASP A 46 -0.08 -7.54 -0.78
N LEU A 47 -0.96 -8.23 -0.04
CA LEU A 47 -1.79 -7.63 1.00
C LEU A 47 -0.98 -7.51 2.29
N VAL A 48 -1.08 -6.34 2.90
CA VAL A 48 -0.67 -6.12 4.30
C VAL A 48 -1.92 -5.94 5.14
N SER A 49 -1.82 -6.25 6.42
CA SER A 49 -2.91 -5.95 7.34
C SER A 49 -3.15 -4.43 7.42
N ARG A 50 -4.37 -4.05 7.79
CA ARG A 50 -4.71 -2.63 7.97
C ARG A 50 -3.83 -1.99 9.05
N GLU A 51 -3.53 -2.71 10.12
CA GLU A 51 -2.69 -2.26 11.21
C GLU A 51 -1.24 -1.99 10.76
N GLU A 52 -0.65 -2.91 9.98
CA GLU A 52 0.69 -2.70 9.41
C GLU A 52 0.71 -1.48 8.48
N PHE A 53 -0.31 -1.32 7.64
CA PHE A 53 -0.43 -0.14 6.78
C PHE A 53 -0.47 1.16 7.60
N ASP A 54 -1.34 1.23 8.61
CA ASP A 54 -1.49 2.40 9.46
C ASP A 54 -0.19 2.70 10.24
N SER A 55 0.51 1.66 10.70
CA SER A 55 1.83 1.77 11.35
C SER A 55 2.89 2.38 10.40
N GLN A 56 2.97 1.89 9.15
CA GLN A 56 3.89 2.44 8.16
C GLN A 56 3.56 3.90 7.80
N MET A 57 2.28 4.25 7.74
CA MET A 57 1.85 5.64 7.55
C MET A 57 2.27 6.56 8.70
N ALA A 58 2.18 6.10 9.94
CA ALA A 58 2.65 6.86 11.10
C ALA A 58 4.18 7.06 11.07
N VAL A 59 4.94 6.05 10.67
CA VAL A 59 6.40 6.16 10.49
C VAL A 59 6.71 7.18 9.39
N LEU A 60 6.04 7.10 8.23
CA LEU A 60 6.25 8.03 7.13
C LEU A 60 5.96 9.48 7.53
N ALA A 61 4.86 9.73 8.24
CA ALA A 61 4.51 11.05 8.74
C ALA A 61 5.60 11.63 9.67
N ARG A 62 6.12 10.81 10.58
CA ARG A 62 7.22 11.20 11.48
C ARG A 62 8.50 11.51 10.71
N THR A 63 8.82 10.71 9.69
CA THR A 63 10.01 10.93 8.86
C THR A 63 9.91 12.23 8.08
N ARG A 64 8.74 12.56 7.52
CA ARG A 64 8.51 13.86 6.85
C ARG A 64 8.73 15.04 7.80
N SER A 65 8.13 14.99 8.98
CA SER A 65 8.32 16.06 9.99
C SER A 65 9.79 16.23 10.40
N ARG A 66 10.53 15.13 10.55
CA ARG A 66 11.98 15.19 10.84
C ARG A 66 12.76 15.75 9.66
N LEU A 67 12.38 15.41 8.43
CA LEU A 67 13.02 15.90 7.22
C LEU A 67 12.82 17.42 7.08
N GLU A 68 11.60 17.91 7.23
CA GLU A 68 11.29 19.35 7.24
C GLU A 68 12.11 20.11 8.30
N THR A 69 12.25 19.53 9.50
CA THR A 69 13.06 20.11 10.57
C THR A 69 14.54 20.18 10.20
N LEU A 70 15.07 19.15 9.54
CA LEU A 70 16.47 19.12 9.11
C LEU A 70 16.71 20.11 7.97
N GLU A 71 15.80 20.19 6.99
CA GLU A 71 15.86 21.18 5.91
C GLU A 71 15.89 22.61 6.46
N ALA A 72 15.05 22.92 7.45
CA ALA A 72 15.07 24.24 8.10
C ALA A 72 16.41 24.54 8.79
N LYS A 73 17.00 23.56 9.48
CA LYS A 73 18.32 23.72 10.12
C LYS A 73 19.43 23.92 9.11
N VAL A 74 19.41 23.19 8.00
CA VAL A 74 20.39 23.36 6.92
C VAL A 74 20.28 24.76 6.34
N ALA A 75 19.07 25.24 6.03
CA ALA A 75 18.87 26.60 5.53
C ALA A 75 19.38 27.68 6.51
N GLU A 76 19.15 27.51 7.82
CA GLU A 76 19.69 28.43 8.84
C GLU A 76 21.23 28.46 8.82
N LEU A 77 21.86 27.28 8.71
CA LEU A 77 23.33 27.17 8.65
C LEU A 77 23.89 27.79 7.37
N GLU A 78 23.25 27.59 6.22
CA GLU A 78 23.64 28.19 4.94
C GLU A 78 23.60 29.73 5.00
N VAL A 79 22.56 30.30 5.63
CA VAL A 79 22.46 31.75 5.83
C VAL A 79 23.61 32.26 6.71
N ARG A 80 23.87 31.60 7.83
CA ARG A 80 24.94 31.99 8.76
C ARG A 80 26.31 31.97 8.09
N LEU A 81 26.61 30.93 7.31
CA LEU A 81 27.88 30.81 6.58
C LEU A 81 28.06 31.92 5.53
N THR A 82 26.97 32.32 4.88
CA THR A 82 26.98 33.44 3.91
C THR A 82 27.23 34.79 4.60
N GLN A 83 26.70 34.98 5.80
CA GLN A 83 26.94 36.21 6.58
C GLN A 83 28.38 36.30 7.11
N GLU A 84 28.98 35.18 7.48
CA GLU A 84 30.35 35.12 8.02
C GLU A 84 31.44 35.32 6.94
N THR A 85 31.09 35.11 5.67
CA THR A 85 32.02 35.26 4.53
C THR A 85 31.98 36.63 3.85
N THR A 86 31.11 37.55 4.29
CA THR A 86 31.09 38.93 3.80
C THR A 86 32.03 39.79 4.66
N PRO A 87 33.18 40.28 4.15
CA PRO A 87 34.06 41.15 4.93
C PRO A 87 33.35 42.47 5.26
N PRO A 88 33.64 43.12 6.40
CA PRO A 88 33.17 44.49 6.61
C PRO A 88 33.70 45.34 5.46
N THR A 89 32.77 45.95 4.72
CA THR A 89 33.09 46.94 3.72
C THR A 89 33.57 48.17 4.47
N GLU A 90 34.89 48.40 4.49
CA GLU A 90 35.47 49.74 4.66
C GLU A 90 35.50 50.46 3.31
#